data_AF-A0A511YSF4-F1
#
_entry.id   AF-A0A511YSF4-F1
#
_cell.length_a   1.000
_cell.length_b   1.000
_cell.length_c   1.000
_cell.angle_alpha   90.00
_cell.angle_beta   90.00
_cell.angle_gamma   90.00
#
_symmetry.space_group_name_H-M   'P 1'
#
loop_
_entity.id
_entity.type
_entity.pdbx_description
1 polymer ?
#
loop_
_entity_poly.entity_id
_entity_poly.type
_entity_poly.pdbx_seq_one_letter_code
_entity_poly.pdbx_strand_id
1 'polypeptide(L)'
;MKDIEKCLKLATETKDGKNICSILRNDVKIADDIPEDDIPKYIEKLKEEARKVGKTLDEHLDELVEAKNNIFNRISEGRFTKKILRSNIDLVDEAGNTLFRVAKQDYEKFISFAKKTPKERKNIIEEVNLKLKSSNKKYKPENAKLKGYDVPKSKVGTSPDFSTTPQHLYNNKSVVKIKIKGGRALDFTESFKAMGITDKKAMKAILEDYTWHHLDDLTAELECTMQLVLREAHEATYTHFGSAGQAQKSIPLKKYLT
;
A
#
# COMPACT_ATOMS: atom_id res chain seq x y z
N MET A 1 7.23 -33.90 -1.25
CA MET A 1 6.32 -32.79 -0.85
C MET A 1 6.29 -32.80 0.67
N LYS A 2 6.75 -31.74 1.33
CA LYS A 2 6.62 -31.60 2.79
C LYS A 2 5.13 -31.38 3.09
N ASP A 3 4.58 -32.06 4.10
CA ASP A 3 3.19 -31.94 4.56
C ASP A 3 2.82 -30.47 4.84
N ILE A 4 2.24 -29.78 3.87
CA ILE A 4 1.72 -28.41 4.00
C ILE A 4 0.55 -28.37 5.00
N GLU A 5 -0.15 -29.48 5.19
CA GLU A 5 -1.19 -29.66 6.22
C GLU A 5 -0.65 -29.42 7.63
N LYS A 6 0.66 -29.60 7.89
CA LYS A 6 1.26 -29.31 9.21
C LYS A 6 1.42 -27.82 9.50
N CYS A 7 1.32 -26.94 8.50
CA CYS A 7 1.42 -25.50 8.68
C CYS A 7 0.06 -24.81 8.79
N LEU A 8 -1.04 -25.53 8.55
CA LEU A 8 -2.39 -25.05 8.79
C LEU A 8 -2.78 -25.37 10.23
N LYS A 9 -3.05 -24.34 11.04
CA LYS A 9 -3.65 -24.55 12.35
C LYS A 9 -5.16 -24.57 12.17
N LEU A 10 -5.80 -25.64 12.63
CA LEU A 10 -7.25 -25.71 12.78
C LEU A 10 -7.61 -25.24 14.18
N ALA A 11 -8.48 -24.23 14.26
CA ALA A 11 -9.12 -23.85 15.51
C ALA A 11 -10.55 -24.36 15.46
N THR A 12 -10.91 -25.30 16.35
CA THR A 12 -12.25 -25.87 16.39
C THR A 12 -13.06 -25.21 17.51
N GLU A 13 -14.27 -24.76 17.18
CA GLU A 13 -15.25 -24.27 18.14
C GLU A 13 -16.60 -24.94 17.91
N THR A 14 -17.41 -25.07 18.97
CA THR A 14 -18.75 -25.63 18.86
C THR A 14 -19.76 -24.49 18.74
N LYS A 15 -20.49 -24.46 17.62
CA LYS A 15 -21.52 -23.46 17.34
C LYS A 15 -22.80 -24.18 16.94
N ASP A 16 -23.90 -23.89 17.63
CA ASP A 16 -25.21 -24.53 17.42
C ASP A 16 -25.17 -26.07 17.43
N GLY A 17 -24.33 -26.66 18.29
CA GLY A 17 -24.17 -28.12 18.43
C GLY A 17 -23.37 -28.80 17.32
N LYS A 18 -22.72 -28.03 16.44
CA LYS A 18 -21.80 -28.54 15.40
C LYS A 18 -20.39 -28.03 15.62
N ASN A 19 -19.41 -28.88 15.33
CA ASN A 19 -18.01 -28.47 15.31
C ASN A 19 -17.75 -27.71 14.02
N ILE A 20 -17.26 -26.49 14.17
CA ILE A 20 -16.78 -25.66 13.08
C ILE A 20 -15.30 -25.38 13.27
N CYS A 21 -14.59 -25.23 12.17
CA CYS A 21 -13.16 -25.08 12.11
C CYS A 21 -12.80 -23.77 11.40
N SER A 22 -11.81 -23.07 11.94
CA SER A 22 -11.11 -21.99 11.24
C SER A 22 -9.78 -22.50 10.70
N ILE A 23 -9.36 -22.00 9.54
CA ILE A 23 -8.02 -22.23 9.01
C ILE A 23 -7.17 -21.00 9.30
N LEU A 24 -6.03 -21.21 9.97
CA LEU A 24 -5.06 -20.17 10.24
C LEU A 24 -3.74 -20.44 9.50
N ARG A 25 -3.18 -19.35 8.95
CA ARG A 25 -1.83 -19.30 8.37
C ARG A 25 -1.11 -18.11 9.00
N ASN A 26 0.06 -18.34 9.61
CA ASN A 26 0.82 -17.31 10.35
C ASN A 26 -0.04 -16.54 11.38
N ASP A 27 -0.87 -17.29 12.13
CA ASP A 27 -1.83 -16.78 13.12
C ASP A 27 -2.92 -15.82 12.58
N VAL A 28 -3.03 -15.70 11.25
CA VAL A 28 -4.12 -15.00 10.57
C VAL A 28 -5.19 -15.99 10.16
N LYS A 29 -6.42 -15.73 10.61
CA LYS A 29 -7.60 -16.50 10.23
C LYS A 29 -7.97 -16.20 8.77
N ILE A 30 -7.70 -17.15 7.87
CA ILE A 30 -7.98 -17.01 6.43
C ILE A 30 -9.38 -17.51 6.05
N ALA A 31 -9.91 -18.46 6.82
CA ALA A 31 -11.27 -18.97 6.67
C ALA A 31 -11.85 -19.32 8.05
N ASP A 32 -13.16 -19.20 8.19
CA ASP A 32 -13.88 -19.43 9.44
C ASP A 32 -15.22 -20.13 9.18
N ASP A 33 -15.85 -20.62 10.25
CA ASP A 33 -17.17 -21.26 10.23
C ASP A 33 -17.25 -22.46 9.24
N ILE A 34 -16.15 -23.19 9.03
CA ILE A 34 -16.13 -24.37 8.15
C ILE A 34 -16.60 -25.58 8.95
N PRO A 35 -17.68 -26.28 8.57
CA PRO A 35 -18.04 -27.54 9.22
C PRO A 35 -16.85 -28.51 9.22
N GLU A 36 -16.58 -29.17 10.35
CA GLU A 36 -15.42 -30.07 10.50
C GLU A 36 -15.34 -31.11 9.37
N ASP A 37 -16.48 -31.68 8.99
CA ASP A 37 -16.61 -32.67 7.91
C ASP A 37 -16.29 -32.12 6.50
N ASP A 38 -16.36 -30.79 6.32
CA ASP A 38 -16.12 -30.12 5.05
C ASP A 38 -14.69 -29.56 4.90
N ILE A 39 -13.86 -29.65 5.95
CA ILE A 39 -12.46 -29.19 5.92
C ILE A 39 -11.67 -29.80 4.74
N PRO A 40 -11.72 -31.13 4.48
CA PRO A 40 -10.99 -31.72 3.35
C PRO A 40 -11.44 -31.13 2.00
N LYS A 41 -12.75 -30.91 1.82
CA LYS A 41 -13.30 -30.31 0.59
C LYS A 41 -12.84 -28.87 0.44
N TYR A 42 -12.79 -28.12 1.53
CA TYR A 42 -12.31 -26.73 1.53
C TYR A 42 -10.82 -26.65 1.15
N ILE A 43 -9.99 -27.55 1.68
CA ILE A 43 -8.56 -27.62 1.33
C ILE A 43 -8.38 -27.95 -0.15
N GLU A 44 -9.15 -28.90 -0.70
CA GLU A 44 -9.10 -29.20 -2.15
C GLU A 44 -9.53 -28.01 -3.01
N LYS A 45 -10.58 -27.28 -2.59
CA LYS A 45 -10.99 -26.04 -3.27
C LYS A 45 -9.86 -25.00 -3.29
N LEU A 46 -9.15 -24.80 -2.17
CA LEU A 46 -7.99 -23.88 -2.13
C LEU A 46 -6.87 -24.33 -3.08
N LYS A 47 -6.61 -25.64 -3.18
CA LYS A 47 -5.62 -26.19 -4.14
C LYS A 47 -6.03 -25.93 -5.59
N GLU A 48 -7.31 -26.08 -5.91
CA GLU A 48 -7.83 -25.79 -7.24
C GLU A 48 -7.74 -24.29 -7.58
N GLU A 49 -8.08 -23.42 -6.64
CA GLU A 49 -7.93 -21.97 -6.80
C GLU A 49 -6.47 -21.58 -7.05
N ALA A 50 -5.53 -22.10 -6.27
CA ALA A 50 -4.11 -21.89 -6.46
C ALA A 50 -3.66 -22.34 -7.87
N ARG A 51 -4.09 -23.53 -8.30
CA ARG A 51 -3.77 -24.08 -9.63
C ARG A 51 -4.32 -23.21 -10.76
N LYS A 52 -5.52 -22.65 -10.64
CA LYS A 52 -6.14 -21.77 -11.65
C LYS A 52 -5.33 -20.50 -11.90
N VAL A 53 -4.61 -20.02 -10.89
CA VAL A 53 -3.75 -18.83 -10.99
C VAL A 53 -2.26 -19.17 -11.16
N GLY A 54 -1.93 -20.45 -11.40
CA GLY A 54 -0.57 -20.92 -11.63
C GLY A 54 0.34 -20.86 -10.39
N LYS A 55 -0.23 -20.91 -9.19
CA LYS A 55 0.49 -20.81 -7.91
C LYS A 55 0.47 -22.12 -7.14
N THR A 56 1.44 -22.29 -6.26
CA THR A 56 1.40 -23.31 -5.21
C THR A 56 0.34 -22.97 -4.15
N LEU A 57 -0.10 -23.96 -3.39
CA LEU A 57 -1.02 -23.74 -2.27
C LEU A 57 -0.42 -22.75 -1.25
N ASP A 58 0.89 -22.85 -0.96
CA ASP A 58 1.56 -21.98 0.01
C ASP A 58 1.57 -20.52 -0.45
N GLU A 59 1.92 -20.26 -1.72
CA GLU A 59 1.85 -18.91 -2.30
C GLU A 59 0.43 -18.34 -2.28
N HIS A 60 -0.58 -19.16 -2.59
CA HIS A 60 -1.99 -18.74 -2.53
C HIS A 60 -2.44 -18.43 -1.10
N LEU A 61 -2.04 -19.25 -0.13
CA LEU A 61 -2.34 -19.02 1.29
C LEU A 61 -1.68 -17.75 1.81
N ASP A 62 -0.42 -17.50 1.44
CA ASP A 62 0.28 -16.28 1.82
C ASP A 62 -0.38 -15.04 1.21
N GLU A 63 -0.88 -15.12 -0.04
CA GLU A 63 -1.68 -14.04 -0.65
C GLU A 63 -3.03 -13.81 0.04
N LEU A 64 -3.70 -14.87 0.49
CA LEU A 64 -4.92 -14.75 1.28
C LEU A 64 -4.64 -14.07 2.63
N VAL A 65 -3.50 -14.37 3.26
CA VAL A 65 -3.04 -13.68 4.47
C VAL A 65 -2.74 -12.21 4.18
N GLU A 66 -2.05 -11.89 3.08
CA GLU A 66 -1.79 -10.50 2.67
C GLU A 66 -3.07 -9.73 2.39
N ALA A 67 -4.05 -10.38 1.74
CA ALA A 67 -5.37 -9.82 1.49
C ALA A 67 -6.09 -9.56 2.82
N LYS A 68 -6.11 -10.51 3.77
CA LYS A 68 -6.68 -10.31 5.11
C LYS A 68 -5.97 -9.22 5.90
N ASN A 69 -4.66 -9.08 5.73
CA ASN A 69 -3.87 -8.02 6.37
C ASN A 69 -3.94 -6.68 5.65
N ASN A 70 -4.66 -6.59 4.52
CA ASN A 70 -4.95 -5.32 3.88
C ASN A 70 -5.65 -4.39 4.88
N ILE A 71 -5.22 -3.12 4.91
CA ILE A 71 -5.73 -2.11 5.82
C ILE A 71 -7.26 -1.98 5.77
N PHE A 72 -7.87 -2.10 4.59
CA PHE A 72 -9.31 -1.95 4.42
C PHE A 72 -10.10 -3.13 4.99
N ASN A 73 -9.56 -4.33 4.90
CA ASN A 73 -10.17 -5.51 5.52
C ASN A 73 -10.07 -5.41 7.03
N ARG A 74 -8.90 -5.00 7.55
CA ARG A 74 -8.71 -4.70 8.98
C ARG A 74 -9.70 -3.64 9.49
N ILE A 75 -9.89 -2.55 8.76
CA ILE A 75 -10.84 -1.49 9.15
C ILE A 75 -12.29 -2.00 9.11
N SER A 76 -12.67 -2.74 8.06
CA SER A 76 -14.02 -3.27 7.90
C SER A 76 -14.37 -4.31 8.98
N GLU A 77 -13.40 -5.12 9.38
CA GLU A 77 -13.52 -6.14 10.43
C GLU A 77 -13.28 -5.57 11.84
N GLY A 78 -12.97 -4.28 11.98
CA GLY A 78 -12.69 -3.64 13.29
C GLY A 78 -11.35 -4.05 13.93
N ARG A 79 -10.44 -4.68 13.17
CA ARG A 79 -9.12 -5.15 13.61
C ARG A 79 -8.05 -4.05 13.55
N PHE A 80 -8.29 -2.97 14.30
CA PHE A 80 -7.33 -1.87 14.49
C PHE A 80 -7.59 -1.13 15.80
N THR A 81 -6.54 -0.52 16.36
CA THR A 81 -6.65 0.41 17.50
C THR A 81 -6.41 1.85 17.05
N LYS A 82 -7.09 2.81 17.68
CA LYS A 82 -6.87 4.24 17.47
C LYS A 82 -5.87 4.75 18.50
N LYS A 83 -4.66 5.11 18.06
CA LYS A 83 -3.69 5.84 18.88
C LYS A 83 -3.83 7.34 18.62
N ILE A 84 -4.39 8.05 19.59
CA ILE A 84 -4.65 9.49 19.48
C ILE A 84 -3.35 10.27 19.70
N LEU A 85 -2.94 11.06 18.71
CA LEU A 85 -1.82 12.00 18.79
C LEU A 85 -2.36 13.43 18.99
N ARG A 86 -1.48 14.43 19.04
CA ARG A 86 -1.87 15.84 19.21
C ARG A 86 -2.87 16.31 18.15
N SER A 87 -2.52 16.17 16.87
CA SER A 87 -3.33 16.62 15.71
C SER A 87 -3.81 15.47 14.81
N ASN A 88 -3.30 14.25 15.03
CA ASN A 88 -3.49 13.10 14.16
C ASN A 88 -4.02 11.90 14.95
N ILE A 89 -4.44 10.87 14.22
CA ILE A 89 -4.81 9.55 14.73
C ILE A 89 -3.98 8.53 13.95
N ASP A 90 -3.26 7.68 14.66
CA ASP A 90 -2.65 6.50 14.08
C ASP A 90 -3.62 5.34 14.22
N LEU A 91 -3.94 4.71 13.09
CA LEU A 91 -4.55 3.39 13.08
C LEU A 91 -3.43 2.38 13.19
N VAL A 92 -3.43 1.58 14.25
CA VAL A 92 -2.37 0.60 14.51
C VAL A 92 -2.93 -0.82 14.49
N ASP A 93 -2.10 -1.77 14.07
CA ASP A 93 -2.39 -3.20 14.20
C ASP A 93 -2.19 -3.69 15.64
N GLU A 94 -2.42 -4.98 15.88
CA GLU A 94 -2.29 -5.62 17.18
C GLU A 94 -0.85 -5.61 17.72
N ALA A 95 0.14 -5.52 16.83
CA ALA A 95 1.55 -5.39 17.17
C ALA A 95 1.99 -3.94 17.40
N GLY A 96 1.08 -2.97 17.25
CA GLY A 96 1.35 -1.55 17.42
C GLY A 96 1.98 -0.87 16.20
N ASN A 97 2.09 -1.55 15.05
CA ASN A 97 2.59 -0.95 13.82
C ASN A 97 1.54 -0.02 13.23
N THR A 98 1.97 1.13 12.72
CA THR A 98 1.08 2.07 12.04
C THR A 98 0.60 1.49 10.70
N LEU A 99 -0.71 1.26 10.61
CA LEU A 99 -1.40 0.93 9.37
C LEU A 99 -1.56 2.18 8.51
N PHE A 100 -2.08 3.26 9.10
CA PHE A 100 -2.25 4.56 8.44
C PHE A 100 -2.40 5.68 9.47
N ARG A 101 -1.85 6.84 9.16
CA ARG A 101 -1.98 8.07 9.95
C ARG A 101 -2.90 9.04 9.23
N VAL A 102 -3.89 9.55 9.96
CA VAL A 102 -4.86 10.52 9.43
C VAL A 102 -4.95 11.73 10.36
N ALA A 103 -5.22 12.92 9.80
CA ALA A 103 -5.55 14.08 10.62
C ALA A 103 -6.87 13.85 11.36
N LYS A 104 -7.01 14.32 12.60
CA LYS A 104 -8.23 14.11 13.42
C LYS A 104 -9.51 14.50 12.68
N GLN A 105 -9.49 15.64 11.99
CA GLN A 105 -10.64 16.18 11.24
C GLN A 105 -11.01 15.34 10.00
N ASP A 106 -10.10 14.52 9.49
CA ASP A 106 -10.28 13.72 8.26
C ASP A 106 -10.54 12.24 8.57
N TYR A 107 -10.56 11.86 9.85
CA TYR A 107 -10.73 10.47 10.30
C TYR A 107 -12.02 9.84 9.76
N GLU A 108 -13.18 10.48 9.93
CA GLU A 108 -14.46 9.91 9.46
C GLU A 108 -14.50 9.75 7.94
N LYS A 109 -13.89 10.67 7.19
CA LYS A 109 -13.77 10.58 5.72
C LYS A 109 -12.91 9.40 5.32
N PHE A 110 -11.77 9.21 5.99
CA PHE A 110 -10.90 8.07 5.75
C PHE A 110 -11.60 6.75 6.07
N ILE A 111 -12.31 6.64 7.19
CA ILE A 111 -13.07 5.42 7.55
C ILE A 111 -14.19 5.16 6.53
N SER A 112 -14.90 6.20 6.10
CA SER A 112 -15.92 6.08 5.05
C SER A 112 -15.33 5.57 3.73
N PHE A 113 -14.19 6.12 3.31
CA PHE A 113 -13.46 5.63 2.13
C PHE A 113 -12.99 4.18 2.31
N ALA A 114 -12.47 3.84 3.49
CA ALA A 114 -11.94 2.52 3.80
C ALA A 114 -13.01 1.41 3.72
N LYS A 115 -14.25 1.71 4.13
CA LYS A 115 -15.39 0.78 4.10
C LYS A 115 -15.96 0.53 2.71
N LYS A 116 -15.55 1.29 1.68
CA LYS A 116 -15.99 1.07 0.30
C LYS A 116 -15.46 -0.27 -0.22
N THR A 117 -16.08 -0.81 -1.26
CA THR A 117 -15.55 -1.97 -1.98
C THR A 117 -14.27 -1.60 -2.75
N PRO A 118 -13.40 -2.57 -3.08
CA PRO A 118 -12.23 -2.33 -3.94
C PRO A 118 -12.61 -1.65 -5.27
N LYS A 119 -13.74 -2.05 -5.87
CA LYS A 119 -14.25 -1.47 -7.12
C LYS A 119 -14.62 0.00 -6.96
N GLU A 120 -15.33 0.37 -5.88
CA GLU A 120 -15.67 1.77 -5.62
C GLU A 120 -14.43 2.62 -5.36
N ARG A 121 -13.46 2.13 -4.58
CA ARG A 121 -12.19 2.85 -4.34
C ARG A 121 -11.42 3.06 -5.64
N LYS A 122 -11.35 2.03 -6.48
CA LYS A 122 -10.73 2.10 -7.81
C LYS A 122 -11.39 3.18 -8.68
N ASN A 123 -12.72 3.18 -8.76
CA ASN A 123 -13.46 4.18 -9.54
C ASN A 123 -13.17 5.61 -9.04
N ILE A 124 -13.14 5.83 -7.72
CA ILE A 124 -12.80 7.14 -7.12
C ILE A 124 -11.40 7.59 -7.56
N ILE A 125 -10.42 6.70 -7.50
CA ILE A 125 -9.03 7.00 -7.89
C ILE A 125 -8.96 7.30 -9.40
N GLU A 126 -9.65 6.54 -10.24
CA GLU A 126 -9.70 6.76 -11.69
C GLU A 126 -10.32 8.11 -12.04
N GLU A 127 -11.42 8.50 -11.39
CA GLU A 127 -12.01 9.83 -11.54
C GLU A 127 -11.06 10.95 -11.12
N VAL A 128 -10.33 10.77 -10.01
CA VAL A 128 -9.30 11.71 -9.56
C VAL A 128 -8.18 11.80 -10.59
N ASN A 129 -7.75 10.68 -11.17
CA ASN A 129 -6.72 10.66 -12.21
C ASN A 129 -7.14 11.43 -13.45
N LEU A 130 -8.40 11.30 -13.89
CA LEU A 130 -8.93 12.10 -15.00
C LEU A 130 -8.87 13.61 -14.70
N LYS A 131 -9.27 14.02 -13.48
CA LYS A 131 -9.22 15.42 -13.03
C LYS A 131 -7.77 15.95 -12.91
N LEU A 132 -6.84 15.12 -12.47
CA LEU A 132 -5.43 15.49 -12.36
C LEU A 132 -4.77 15.63 -13.74
N LYS A 133 -5.12 14.75 -14.69
CA LYS A 133 -4.64 14.82 -16.09
C LYS A 133 -5.08 16.10 -16.80
N SER A 134 -6.24 16.66 -16.46
CA SER A 134 -6.70 17.95 -17.01
C SER A 134 -6.16 19.17 -16.26
N SER A 135 -5.45 18.98 -15.14
CA SER A 135 -4.91 20.10 -14.36
C SER A 135 -3.74 20.79 -15.05
N ASN A 136 -3.71 22.12 -14.99
CA ASN A 136 -2.57 22.93 -15.43
C ASN A 136 -1.32 22.76 -14.54
N LYS A 137 -1.48 22.20 -13.33
CA LYS A 137 -0.41 21.96 -12.35
C LYS A 137 0.24 20.57 -12.47
N LYS A 138 -0.15 19.78 -13.47
CA LYS A 138 0.47 18.48 -13.78
C LYS A 138 1.91 18.66 -14.29
N TYR A 139 2.67 17.56 -14.26
CA TYR A 139 4.03 17.56 -14.78
C TYR A 139 4.12 17.96 -16.26
N LYS A 140 5.12 18.80 -16.53
CA LYS A 140 5.44 19.42 -17.81
C LYS A 140 6.93 19.21 -18.12
N PRO A 141 7.29 18.16 -18.89
CA PRO A 141 8.68 17.81 -19.20
C PRO A 141 9.49 18.97 -19.76
N GLU A 142 8.86 19.84 -20.55
CA GLU A 142 9.48 21.04 -21.10
C GLU A 142 10.12 21.93 -20.03
N ASN A 143 9.48 22.08 -18.85
CA ASN A 143 10.01 22.89 -17.76
C ASN A 143 11.25 22.26 -17.12
N ALA A 144 11.33 20.93 -17.08
CA ALA A 144 12.49 20.22 -16.57
C ALA A 144 13.64 20.26 -17.59
N LYS A 145 13.33 20.10 -18.89
CA LYS A 145 14.32 20.18 -19.97
C LYS A 145 15.02 21.53 -20.01
N LEU A 146 14.30 22.63 -19.80
CA LEU A 146 14.87 23.98 -19.68
C LEU A 146 15.89 24.11 -18.54
N LYS A 147 15.79 23.24 -17.52
CA LYS A 147 16.71 23.19 -16.38
C LYS A 147 17.81 22.13 -16.56
N GLY A 148 17.91 21.49 -17.73
CA GLY A 148 18.90 20.45 -18.02
C GLY A 148 18.46 19.02 -17.67
N TYR A 149 17.19 18.79 -17.33
CA TYR A 149 16.68 17.48 -16.93
C TYR A 149 15.67 16.93 -17.93
N ASP A 150 16.03 15.86 -18.64
CA ASP A 150 15.12 15.15 -19.54
C ASP A 150 14.50 13.95 -18.83
N VAL A 151 13.38 14.19 -18.13
CA VAL A 151 12.64 13.16 -17.40
C VAL A 151 11.27 12.96 -18.06
N PRO A 152 10.90 11.73 -18.44
CA PRO A 152 9.62 11.48 -19.08
C PRO A 152 8.46 11.57 -18.09
N LYS A 153 7.26 11.69 -18.66
CA LYS A 153 6.01 11.52 -17.90
C LYS A 153 5.83 10.05 -17.53
N SER A 154 5.24 9.83 -16.36
CA SER A 154 4.68 8.55 -15.99
C SER A 154 3.53 8.13 -16.91
N LYS A 155 3.06 6.88 -16.75
CA LYS A 155 1.92 6.33 -17.50
C LYS A 155 0.62 7.11 -17.32
N VAL A 156 0.35 7.62 -16.11
CA VAL A 156 -0.83 8.46 -15.86
C VAL A 156 -0.59 9.89 -16.36
N GLY A 157 0.66 10.35 -16.36
CA GLY A 157 1.08 11.57 -17.03
C GLY A 157 0.92 12.84 -16.19
N THR A 158 0.79 12.67 -14.86
CA THR A 158 0.70 13.77 -13.90
C THR A 158 1.98 13.93 -13.07
N SER A 159 2.84 12.92 -13.08
CA SER A 159 4.13 12.84 -12.39
C SER A 159 5.29 12.64 -13.38
N PRO A 160 6.52 13.10 -13.06
CA PRO A 160 7.73 12.61 -13.69
C PRO A 160 7.99 11.14 -13.31
N ASP A 161 8.61 10.39 -14.22
CA ASP A 161 9.01 9.01 -14.00
C ASP A 161 10.52 8.85 -14.20
N PHE A 162 11.23 8.60 -13.10
CA PHE A 162 12.69 8.46 -13.09
C PHE A 162 13.16 7.03 -13.36
N SER A 163 12.26 6.06 -13.54
CA SER A 163 12.63 4.65 -13.80
C SER A 163 13.44 4.45 -15.08
N THR A 164 13.34 5.38 -16.02
CA THR A 164 14.07 5.38 -17.30
C THR A 164 15.24 6.36 -17.32
N THR A 165 15.48 7.10 -16.22
CA THR A 165 16.60 8.02 -16.06
C THR A 165 17.43 7.62 -14.83
N PRO A 166 18.03 6.42 -14.87
CA PRO A 166 18.67 5.82 -13.70
C PRO A 166 19.75 6.68 -13.07
N GLN A 167 20.43 7.54 -13.83
CA GLN A 167 21.43 8.48 -13.32
C GLN A 167 20.89 9.45 -12.25
N HIS A 168 19.57 9.64 -12.17
CA HIS A 168 18.93 10.47 -11.15
C HIS A 168 18.43 9.66 -9.96
N LEU A 169 18.48 8.32 -10.02
CA LEU A 169 18.09 7.44 -8.93
C LEU A 169 19.29 7.16 -8.01
N TYR A 170 19.03 7.06 -6.71
CA TYR A 170 20.04 6.54 -5.79
C TYR A 170 20.46 5.13 -6.23
N ASN A 171 21.76 4.85 -6.25
CA ASN A 171 22.34 3.59 -6.75
C ASN A 171 21.84 3.15 -8.14
N ASN A 172 21.35 4.08 -8.97
CA ASN A 172 20.82 3.85 -10.31
C ASN A 172 19.62 2.88 -10.41
N LYS A 173 18.99 2.51 -9.29
CA LYS A 173 17.92 1.48 -9.27
C LYS A 173 16.90 1.62 -8.14
N SER A 174 16.92 2.71 -7.38
CA SER A 174 16.11 2.85 -6.16
C SER A 174 14.65 3.17 -6.44
N VAL A 175 13.93 2.16 -6.94
CA VAL A 175 12.49 2.17 -7.20
C VAL A 175 11.86 1.04 -6.38
N VAL A 176 10.89 1.37 -5.54
CA VAL A 176 10.21 0.40 -4.67
C VAL A 176 8.71 0.59 -4.68
N LYS A 177 7.95 -0.46 -4.35
CA LYS A 177 6.51 -0.36 -4.09
C LYS A 177 6.26 -0.38 -2.60
N ILE A 178 5.37 0.49 -2.12
CA ILE A 178 4.95 0.53 -0.72
C ILE A 178 3.44 0.66 -0.61
N LYS A 179 2.91 0.31 0.56
CA LYS A 179 1.58 0.75 1.02
C LYS A 179 1.73 2.08 1.74
N ILE A 180 1.10 3.13 1.22
CA ILE A 180 1.22 4.47 1.81
C ILE A 180 0.61 4.50 3.21
N LYS A 181 1.21 5.30 4.09
CA LYS A 181 0.89 5.38 5.52
C LYS A 181 0.20 6.67 5.91
N GLY A 182 -0.18 7.51 4.94
CA GLY A 182 -0.93 8.75 5.18
C GLY A 182 -0.05 9.94 5.56
N GLY A 183 1.27 9.80 5.49
CA GLY A 183 2.21 10.90 5.70
C GLY A 183 3.58 10.65 5.09
N ARG A 184 4.19 11.70 4.52
CA ARG A 184 5.44 11.60 3.77
C ARG A 184 6.58 10.98 4.56
N ALA A 185 6.81 11.42 5.79
CA ALA A 185 7.87 10.84 6.63
C ALA A 185 7.67 9.33 6.90
N LEU A 186 6.41 8.89 7.01
CA LEU A 186 6.08 7.47 7.20
C LEU A 186 6.31 6.69 5.90
N ASP A 187 5.87 7.22 4.77
CA ASP A 187 6.10 6.62 3.45
C ASP A 187 7.60 6.49 3.15
N PHE A 188 8.40 7.50 3.53
CA PHE A 188 9.86 7.48 3.36
C PHE A 188 10.48 6.36 4.20
N THR A 189 9.98 6.15 5.42
CA THR A 189 10.42 5.06 6.30
C THR A 189 10.09 3.69 5.69
N GLU A 190 8.87 3.50 5.18
CA GLU A 190 8.49 2.26 4.49
C GLU A 190 9.31 2.03 3.21
N SER A 191 9.64 3.11 2.49
CA SER A 191 10.43 3.02 1.26
C SER A 191 11.87 2.58 1.54
N PHE A 192 12.52 3.12 2.58
CA PHE A 192 13.83 2.65 3.01
C PHE A 192 13.79 1.20 3.50
N LYS A 193 12.75 0.82 4.25
CA LYS A 193 12.55 -0.56 4.68
C LYS A 193 12.41 -1.52 3.48
N ALA A 194 11.67 -1.13 2.44
CA ALA A 194 11.54 -1.90 1.20
C ALA A 194 12.87 -2.05 0.45
N MET A 195 13.80 -1.11 0.61
CA MET A 195 15.16 -1.20 0.11
C MET A 195 16.12 -2.02 1.00
N GLY A 196 15.68 -2.46 2.19
CA GLY A 196 16.55 -3.12 3.17
C GLY A 196 17.49 -2.15 3.91
N ILE A 197 17.27 -0.85 3.81
CA ILE A 197 18.04 0.17 4.54
C ILE A 197 17.32 0.45 5.85
N THR A 198 17.90 0.05 6.99
CA THR A 198 17.30 0.21 8.32
C THR A 198 18.10 1.13 9.24
N ASP A 199 19.37 1.41 8.93
CA ASP A 199 20.20 2.35 9.67
C ASP A 199 19.75 3.80 9.45
N LYS A 200 19.29 4.44 10.53
CA LYS A 200 18.83 5.84 10.53
C LYS A 200 19.91 6.83 10.13
N LYS A 201 21.19 6.57 10.45
CA LYS A 201 22.30 7.46 10.06
C LYS A 201 22.50 7.41 8.55
N ALA A 202 22.49 6.21 7.98
CA ALA A 202 22.54 6.03 6.52
C ALA A 202 21.34 6.68 5.83
N MET A 203 20.12 6.46 6.32
CA MET A 203 18.92 7.13 5.77
C MET A 203 19.06 8.65 5.77
N LYS A 204 19.53 9.23 6.89
CA LYS A 204 19.71 10.68 7.01
C LYS A 204 20.73 11.21 6.00
N ALA A 205 21.89 10.56 5.89
CA ALA A 205 22.93 10.94 4.93
C ALA A 205 22.43 10.87 3.48
N ILE A 206 21.69 9.81 3.12
CA ILE A 206 21.11 9.70 1.78
C ILE A 206 20.10 10.82 1.51
N LEU A 207 19.29 11.20 2.50
CA LEU A 207 18.28 12.26 2.36
C LEU A 207 18.86 13.68 2.26
N GLU A 208 20.17 13.87 2.46
CA GLU A 208 20.84 15.16 2.22
C GLU A 208 20.76 15.51 0.73
N ASP A 209 21.17 14.58 -0.14
CA ASP A 209 21.20 14.78 -1.60
C ASP A 209 19.98 14.19 -2.34
N TYR A 210 19.27 13.25 -1.71
CA TYR A 210 18.13 12.56 -2.32
C TYR A 210 16.81 12.86 -1.62
N THR A 211 15.72 12.66 -2.35
CA THR A 211 14.36 12.71 -1.81
C THR A 211 13.52 11.61 -2.41
N TRP A 212 12.58 11.11 -1.63
CA TRP A 212 11.59 10.16 -2.14
C TRP A 212 10.53 10.89 -2.96
N HIS A 213 10.33 10.40 -4.17
CA HIS A 213 9.33 10.85 -5.12
C HIS A 213 8.21 9.82 -5.22
N HIS A 214 6.97 10.25 -4.99
CA HIS A 214 5.78 9.42 -5.21
C HIS A 214 5.40 9.45 -6.70
N LEU A 215 5.39 8.29 -7.37
CA LEU A 215 4.81 8.16 -8.71
C LEU A 215 3.29 8.30 -8.65
N ASP A 216 2.60 8.57 -9.76
CA ASP A 216 1.14 8.74 -9.83
C ASP A 216 0.41 7.43 -10.19
N ASP A 217 0.75 6.35 -9.52
CA ASP A 217 0.21 5.01 -9.73
C ASP A 217 -0.56 4.46 -8.51
N LEU A 218 -1.16 5.34 -7.69
CA LEU A 218 -1.92 4.93 -6.50
C LEU A 218 -3.00 3.89 -6.84
N THR A 219 -2.98 2.77 -6.11
CA THR A 219 -3.97 1.68 -6.28
C THR A 219 -5.13 1.79 -5.28
N ALA A 220 -6.19 1.00 -5.52
CA ALA A 220 -7.34 0.89 -4.61
C ALA A 220 -6.99 0.25 -3.26
N GLU A 221 -5.79 -0.32 -3.14
CA GLU A 221 -5.20 -0.94 -1.95
C GLU A 221 -4.20 0.00 -1.25
N LEU A 222 -4.12 1.26 -1.69
CA LEU A 222 -3.16 2.28 -1.21
C LEU A 222 -1.70 1.92 -1.47
N GLU A 223 -1.43 1.20 -2.55
CA GLU A 223 -0.06 0.97 -3.00
C GLU A 223 0.38 2.05 -3.97
N CYS A 224 1.65 2.41 -3.93
CA CYS A 224 2.27 3.26 -4.95
C CYS A 224 3.74 2.90 -5.17
N THR A 225 4.27 3.37 -6.29
CA THR A 225 5.70 3.34 -6.57
C THR A 225 6.39 4.58 -5.99
N MET A 226 7.51 4.35 -5.32
CA MET A 226 8.40 5.35 -4.75
C MET A 226 9.75 5.29 -5.45
N GLN A 227 10.28 6.45 -5.82
CA GLN A 227 11.56 6.59 -6.51
C GLN A 227 12.47 7.47 -5.65
N LEU A 228 13.62 6.97 -5.21
CA LEU A 228 14.59 7.77 -4.46
C LEU A 228 15.48 8.51 -5.45
N VAL A 229 15.22 9.81 -5.59
CA VAL A 229 15.74 10.63 -6.69
C VAL A 229 16.63 11.75 -6.16
N LEU A 230 17.62 12.17 -6.97
CA LEU A 230 18.41 13.37 -6.70
C LEU A 230 17.47 14.56 -6.48
N ARG A 231 17.71 15.32 -5.41
CA ARG A 231 16.87 16.45 -5.00
C ARG A 231 16.76 17.50 -6.09
N GLU A 232 17.87 17.86 -6.71
CA GLU A 232 17.91 18.82 -7.83
C GLU A 232 17.07 18.36 -9.03
N ALA A 233 17.11 17.07 -9.36
CA ALA A 233 16.32 16.49 -10.43
C ALA A 233 14.83 16.50 -10.08
N HIS A 234 14.48 16.20 -8.82
CA HIS A 234 13.10 16.30 -8.34
C HIS A 234 12.56 17.73 -8.41
N GLU A 235 13.33 18.71 -7.95
CA GLU A 235 12.95 20.13 -7.96
C GLU A 235 12.83 20.68 -9.39
N ALA A 236 13.65 20.19 -10.31
CA ALA A 236 13.54 20.54 -11.72
C ALA A 236 12.17 20.15 -12.31
N THR A 237 11.57 19.06 -11.81
CA THR A 237 10.27 18.54 -12.27
C THR A 237 9.04 19.16 -11.60
N TYR A 238 9.20 20.16 -10.73
CA TYR A 238 8.06 20.90 -10.20
C TYR A 238 7.39 21.75 -11.30
N THR A 239 6.05 21.82 -11.38
CA THR A 239 5.01 21.23 -10.50
C THR A 239 4.53 19.86 -11.01
N HIS A 240 4.19 18.93 -10.12
CA HIS A 240 3.61 17.62 -10.48
C HIS A 240 2.63 17.08 -9.42
N PHE A 241 1.89 16.03 -9.76
CA PHE A 241 1.07 15.25 -8.83
C PHE A 241 1.53 13.80 -8.81
N GLY A 242 1.91 13.31 -7.63
CA GLY A 242 2.16 11.89 -7.36
C GLY A 242 1.04 11.25 -6.53
N SER A 243 1.30 10.04 -6.03
CA SER A 243 0.35 9.26 -5.23
C SER A 243 -0.09 9.96 -3.94
N ALA A 244 0.76 10.79 -3.33
CA ALA A 244 0.36 11.64 -2.20
C ALA A 244 -0.77 12.63 -2.60
N GLY A 245 -0.70 13.19 -3.81
CA GLY A 245 -1.74 14.08 -4.36
C GLY A 245 -3.00 13.33 -4.79
N GLN A 246 -2.85 12.13 -5.35
CA GLN A 246 -3.97 11.22 -5.65
C GLN A 246 -4.70 10.82 -4.36
N ALA A 247 -3.96 10.42 -3.32
CA ALA A 247 -4.52 10.01 -2.03
C ALA A 247 -5.24 11.17 -1.33
N GLN A 248 -4.64 12.36 -1.33
CA GLN A 248 -5.28 13.56 -0.77
C GLN A 248 -6.66 13.80 -1.39
N LYS A 249 -6.78 13.66 -2.70
CA LYS A 249 -8.02 13.93 -3.44
C LYS A 249 -9.01 12.76 -3.40
N SER A 250 -8.52 11.52 -3.36
CA SER A 250 -9.35 10.31 -3.39
C SER A 250 -9.94 9.96 -2.01
N ILE A 251 -9.19 10.23 -0.94
CA ILE A 251 -9.58 9.98 0.46
C ILE A 251 -10.13 11.26 1.13
N PRO A 252 -10.73 12.16 0.34
CA PRO A 252 -10.92 13.61 0.58
C PRO A 252 -10.20 14.23 1.81
N LEU A 253 -8.88 14.04 1.91
CA LEU A 253 -8.07 14.55 3.01
C LEU A 253 -7.85 16.05 2.82
N LYS A 254 -7.92 16.84 3.89
CA LYS A 254 -7.59 18.28 3.79
C LYS A 254 -6.14 18.47 3.31
N LYS A 255 -5.23 17.65 3.83
CA LYS A 255 -3.84 17.56 3.37
C LYS A 255 -3.29 16.15 3.55
N TYR A 256 -2.39 15.76 2.66
CA TYR A 256 -1.49 14.65 2.92
C TYR A 256 -0.46 15.10 3.97
N LEU A 257 -0.23 14.29 5.00
CA LEU A 257 0.64 14.71 6.11
C LEU A 257 2.10 14.81 5.64
N THR A 258 2.81 15.78 6.20
CA THR A 258 4.26 16.01 6.02
C THR A 258 4.99 15.31 7.15
#